data_AF-A0AAW3FHV3-F1
#
_entry.id   AF-A0AAW3FHV3-F1
#
_cell.length_a   1.000
_cell.length_b   1.000
_cell.length_c   1.000
_cell.angle_alpha   90.00
_cell.angle_beta   90.00
_cell.angle_gamma   90.00
#
_symmetry.space_group_name_H-M   'P 1'
#
loop_
_entity.id
_entity.type
_entity.pdbx_description
1 polymer ?
#
loop_
_entity_poly.entity_id
_entity_poly.type
_entity_poly.pdbx_seq_one_letter_code
_entity_poly.pdbx_strand_id
1 'polypeptide(L)'
;MAYLEKNYPGQRIVLSDEYETTRGLSNDIRIWTFTLSDYPKDTFHVASYINSYPFPMMKNQHGIIDDFEKVVILRRAKEFEHGPLKNSDVLTRRLWTHFPVSDFSLKPARLELRTVDDIWRAKDLIDAFEQFLGEKRLTDEVQYYLRMYMQGPCYDLEHGGSVPPSDNQAIDKSDKKKGCYIERQIYFAVNRHELCQQFYNDVMTFHQLMASYGNGVNKETSQTWAENQLKLVKLLPDLPSEEKRDSLLKLLVVQDDYVSSVFIDTGMKPYMLVTLSKKEESPGSYNLFFTYPQLHAFCLRSGLQVQGSGDHFKVKGVDGMHYEFSAQFYKEKKGAIGFDEDVCYYLRNGSKVLVKNFSSPYECISDALVHRITGRNVKRMVVNGQISLNR
;
A
#
# COMPACT_ATOMS: atom_id res chain seq x y z
N MET A 1 12.08 -41.09 7.98
CA MET A 1 13.50 -41.18 7.61
C MET A 1 13.77 -40.82 6.16
N ALA A 2 13.33 -41.59 5.16
CA ALA A 2 13.64 -41.35 3.73
C ALA A 2 13.33 -39.92 3.21
N TYR A 3 12.25 -39.31 3.68
CA TYR A 3 11.94 -37.89 3.40
C TYR A 3 13.06 -36.94 3.86
N LEU A 4 13.54 -37.11 5.10
CA LEU A 4 14.59 -36.26 5.68
C LEU A 4 15.93 -36.48 4.97
N GLU A 5 16.29 -37.72 4.63
CA GLU A 5 17.53 -38.02 3.89
C GLU A 5 17.53 -37.40 2.49
N LYS A 6 16.35 -37.32 1.86
CA LYS A 6 16.19 -36.65 0.56
C LYS A 6 16.35 -35.13 0.67
N ASN A 7 15.75 -34.50 1.69
CA ASN A 7 15.76 -33.05 1.84
C ASN A 7 17.05 -32.50 2.49
N TYR A 8 17.73 -33.31 3.29
CA TYR A 8 18.96 -32.93 3.99
C TYR A 8 20.13 -33.87 3.62
N PRO A 9 20.51 -33.92 2.33
CA PRO A 9 21.53 -34.85 1.87
C PRO A 9 22.89 -34.55 2.51
N GLY A 10 23.59 -35.61 2.93
CA GLY A 10 24.93 -35.51 3.51
C GLY A 10 24.97 -35.10 4.99
N GLN A 11 23.82 -34.82 5.61
CA GLN A 11 23.74 -34.53 7.05
C GLN A 11 23.49 -35.81 7.86
N ARG A 12 24.06 -35.88 9.06
CA ARG A 12 23.70 -36.94 10.00
C ARG A 12 22.37 -36.56 10.66
N ILE A 13 21.34 -37.34 10.40
CA ILE A 13 19.99 -37.15 10.93
C ILE A 13 19.77 -38.12 12.10
N VAL A 14 19.29 -37.62 13.23
CA VAL A 14 18.76 -38.44 14.33
C VAL A 14 17.29 -38.12 14.49
N LEU A 15 16.43 -39.09 14.15
CA LEU A 15 14.97 -39.01 14.26
C LEU A 15 14.53 -39.77 15.52
N SER A 16 13.58 -39.22 16.28
CA SER A 16 13.03 -39.93 17.44
C SER A 16 12.27 -41.19 17.02
N ASP A 17 12.40 -42.26 17.81
CA ASP A 17 11.61 -43.49 17.62
C ASP A 17 10.14 -43.29 18.05
N GLU A 18 9.90 -42.30 18.90
CA GLU A 18 8.58 -41.90 19.39
C GLU A 18 8.00 -40.73 18.58
N TYR A 19 6.67 -40.66 18.52
CA TYR A 19 5.92 -39.58 17.89
C TYR A 19 4.70 -39.17 18.71
N GLU A 20 4.33 -37.91 18.57
CA GLU A 20 3.07 -37.37 19.09
C GLU A 20 1.98 -37.49 18.02
N THR A 21 0.73 -37.67 18.45
CA THR A 21 -0.42 -37.75 17.55
C THR A 21 -1.44 -36.68 17.89
N THR A 22 -1.79 -35.86 16.90
CA THR A 22 -2.92 -34.93 16.96
C THR A 22 -4.04 -35.47 16.07
N ARG A 23 -5.23 -35.72 16.64
CA ARG A 23 -6.40 -36.21 15.89
C ARG A 23 -7.46 -35.12 15.82
N GLY A 24 -7.90 -34.81 14.61
CA GLY A 24 -8.92 -33.82 14.33
C GLY A 24 -10.06 -34.38 13.47
N LEU A 25 -11.14 -33.62 13.39
CA LEU A 25 -12.28 -33.92 12.50
C LEU A 25 -11.86 -33.94 11.03
N SER A 26 -10.91 -33.09 10.66
CA SER A 26 -10.47 -32.89 9.28
C SER A 26 -9.03 -33.33 8.99
N ASN A 27 -8.24 -33.63 10.03
CA ASN A 27 -6.82 -33.91 9.91
C ASN A 27 -6.32 -34.83 11.02
N ASP A 28 -5.56 -35.87 10.67
CA ASP A 28 -4.73 -36.62 11.61
C ASP A 28 -3.25 -36.32 11.32
N ILE A 29 -2.50 -35.96 12.34
CA ILE A 29 -1.10 -35.58 12.23
C ILE A 29 -0.27 -36.41 13.21
N ARG A 30 0.80 -37.03 12.72
CA ARG A 30 1.84 -37.67 13.53
C ARG A 30 3.11 -36.84 13.43
N ILE A 31 3.70 -36.50 14.56
CA ILE A 31 4.84 -35.56 14.65
C ILE A 31 6.02 -36.26 15.32
N TRP A 32 7.15 -36.32 14.63
CA TRP A 32 8.43 -36.79 15.18
C TRP A 32 9.36 -35.61 15.40
N THR A 33 10.29 -35.75 16.34
CA THR A 33 11.40 -34.81 16.52
C THR A 33 12.63 -35.31 15.78
N PHE A 34 13.43 -34.42 15.21
CA PHE A 34 14.72 -34.79 14.64
C PHE A 34 15.79 -33.73 14.88
N THR A 35 17.05 -34.13 14.76
CA THR A 35 18.22 -33.25 14.83
C THR A 35 19.11 -33.45 13.61
N LEU A 36 19.89 -32.42 13.31
CA LEU A 36 20.79 -32.35 12.18
C LEU A 36 22.20 -32.00 12.66
N SER A 37 23.22 -32.67 12.11
CA SER A 37 24.64 -32.46 12.49
C SER A 37 25.10 -31.01 12.38
N ASP A 38 24.61 -30.29 11.37
CA ASP A 38 25.03 -28.92 11.08
C ASP A 38 24.34 -27.89 11.99
N TYR A 39 23.34 -28.35 12.76
CA TYR A 39 22.51 -27.57 13.67
C TYR A 39 22.46 -28.21 15.07
N PRO A 40 23.61 -28.39 15.74
CA PRO A 40 23.71 -29.18 16.97
C PRO A 40 23.00 -28.55 18.18
N LYS A 41 22.50 -27.31 18.04
CA LYS A 41 21.79 -26.56 19.08
C LYS A 41 20.28 -26.55 18.90
N ASP A 42 19.78 -27.10 17.79
CA ASP A 42 18.37 -27.02 17.43
C ASP A 42 17.70 -28.40 17.49
N THR A 43 16.40 -28.39 17.70
CA THR A 43 15.54 -29.55 17.56
C THR A 43 14.40 -29.18 16.61
N PHE A 44 14.15 -30.05 15.64
CA PHE A 44 13.19 -29.86 14.57
C PHE A 44 12.06 -30.88 14.68
N HIS A 45 10.98 -30.62 13.96
CA HIS A 45 9.81 -31.50 13.87
C HIS A 45 9.53 -31.86 12.43
N VAL A 46 9.16 -33.12 12.21
CA VAL A 46 8.62 -33.60 10.93
C VAL A 46 7.25 -34.20 11.19
N ALA A 47 6.25 -33.76 10.43
CA ALA A 47 4.90 -34.26 10.49
C ALA A 47 4.58 -35.12 9.28
N SER A 48 3.92 -36.25 9.51
CA SER A 48 3.10 -36.91 8.50
C SER A 48 1.65 -36.60 8.79
N TYR A 49 0.92 -36.12 7.78
CA TYR A 49 -0.48 -35.73 7.92
C TYR A 49 -1.39 -36.46 6.94
N ILE A 50 -2.64 -36.65 7.36
CA ILE A 50 -3.74 -37.14 6.54
C ILE A 50 -4.93 -36.19 6.69
N ASN A 51 -5.29 -35.49 5.62
CA ASN A 51 -6.39 -34.51 5.61
C ASN A 51 -7.63 -35.05 4.88
N SER A 52 -8.81 -34.55 5.26
CA SER A 52 -10.10 -34.84 4.61
C SER A 52 -10.58 -33.70 3.72
N TYR A 53 -11.20 -34.02 2.58
CA TYR A 53 -11.89 -33.07 1.71
C TYR A 53 -13.33 -32.80 2.23
N PRO A 54 -13.97 -31.64 1.96
CA PRO A 54 -15.30 -31.28 2.49
C PRO A 54 -16.51 -32.12 1.98
N PHE A 55 -16.30 -33.19 1.21
CA PHE A 55 -17.34 -34.16 0.82
C PHE A 55 -17.26 -35.41 1.74
N PRO A 56 -18.33 -36.22 1.92
CA PRO A 56 -18.51 -37.08 3.11
C PRO A 56 -17.24 -37.87 3.47
N MET A 57 -16.75 -37.58 4.69
CA MET A 57 -15.37 -37.67 5.19
C MET A 57 -14.62 -38.98 4.87
N MET A 58 -13.98 -39.04 3.70
CA MET A 58 -12.86 -39.96 3.44
C MET A 58 -11.53 -39.18 3.51
N LYS A 59 -10.66 -39.60 4.44
CA LYS A 59 -9.28 -39.12 4.58
C LYS A 59 -8.43 -39.63 3.41
N ASN A 60 -8.12 -38.76 2.45
CA ASN A 60 -7.52 -39.15 1.18
C ASN A 60 -6.20 -38.44 0.86
N GLN A 61 -5.96 -37.24 1.38
CA GLN A 61 -4.73 -36.49 1.13
C GLN A 61 -3.68 -36.81 2.18
N HIS A 62 -2.54 -37.33 1.73
CA HIS A 62 -1.39 -37.64 2.58
C HIS A 62 -0.23 -36.70 2.24
N GLY A 63 0.53 -36.27 3.24
CA GLY A 63 1.75 -35.51 3.01
C GLY A 63 2.73 -35.58 4.17
N ILE A 64 3.93 -35.05 3.92
CA ILE A 64 5.01 -34.91 4.91
C ILE A 64 5.51 -33.47 4.82
N ILE A 65 5.67 -32.83 5.98
CA ILE A 65 6.20 -31.46 6.12
C ILE A 65 7.14 -31.43 7.32
N ASP A 66 8.15 -30.58 7.29
CA ASP A 66 9.01 -30.31 8.44
C ASP A 66 9.08 -28.81 8.75
N ASP A 67 9.59 -28.46 9.92
CA ASP A 67 9.65 -27.09 10.40
C ASP A 67 11.07 -26.50 10.45
N PHE A 68 12.02 -27.13 9.72
CA PHE A 68 13.45 -26.79 9.76
C PHE A 68 13.70 -25.29 9.60
N GLU A 69 13.16 -24.71 8.54
CA GLU A 69 13.45 -23.32 8.19
C GLU A 69 12.84 -22.33 9.17
N LYS A 70 11.61 -22.60 9.61
CA LYS A 70 10.96 -21.85 10.70
C LYS A 70 11.86 -21.81 11.94
N VAL A 71 12.39 -22.96 12.38
CA VAL A 71 13.27 -23.04 13.56
C VAL A 71 14.56 -22.26 13.34
N VAL A 72 15.20 -22.42 12.17
CA VAL A 72 16.44 -21.70 11.84
C VAL A 72 16.22 -20.19 11.79
N ILE A 73 15.17 -19.71 11.13
CA ILE A 73 14.84 -18.28 11.01
C ILE A 73 14.54 -17.69 12.39
N LEU A 74 13.74 -18.35 13.23
CA LEU A 74 13.42 -17.86 14.57
C LEU A 74 14.65 -17.75 15.48
N ARG A 75 15.59 -18.70 15.39
CA ARG A 75 16.87 -18.59 16.12
C ARG A 75 17.69 -17.42 15.57
N ARG A 76 17.83 -17.31 14.24
CA ARG A 76 18.62 -16.23 13.62
C ARG A 76 18.01 -14.86 13.91
N ALA A 77 16.69 -14.72 13.97
CA ALA A 77 16.02 -13.51 14.41
C ALA A 77 16.48 -13.09 15.82
N LYS A 78 16.54 -14.03 16.77
CA LYS A 78 17.07 -13.74 18.11
C LYS A 78 18.54 -13.35 18.09
N GLU A 79 19.38 -14.04 17.32
CA GLU A 79 20.80 -13.69 17.18
C GLU A 79 20.97 -12.28 16.57
N PHE A 80 20.15 -11.95 15.58
CA PHE A 80 20.11 -10.66 14.92
C PHE A 80 19.76 -9.54 15.92
N GLU A 81 18.77 -9.77 16.78
CA GLU A 81 18.37 -8.84 17.85
C GLU A 81 19.51 -8.53 18.83
N HIS A 82 20.28 -9.54 19.21
CA HIS A 82 21.36 -9.41 20.20
C HIS A 82 22.65 -8.83 19.62
N GLY A 83 22.85 -8.92 18.30
CA GLY A 83 24.03 -8.45 17.60
C GLY A 83 23.74 -7.29 16.65
N PRO A 84 23.55 -7.55 15.33
CA PRO A 84 23.37 -6.51 14.32
C PRO A 84 22.32 -5.43 14.64
N LEU A 85 21.12 -5.82 15.07
CA LEU A 85 20.03 -4.88 15.35
C LEU A 85 20.37 -3.92 16.49
N LYS A 86 21.15 -4.37 17.47
CA LYS A 86 21.54 -3.55 18.64
C LYS A 86 22.37 -2.32 18.23
N ASN A 87 23.09 -2.41 17.12
CA ASN A 87 23.92 -1.32 16.59
C ASN A 87 23.10 -0.28 15.79
N SER A 88 21.85 -0.58 15.45
CA SER A 88 20.97 0.34 14.73
C SER A 88 20.42 1.45 15.64
N ASP A 89 20.06 2.58 15.05
CA ASP A 89 19.45 3.69 15.77
C ASP A 89 18.06 3.30 16.35
N VAL A 90 17.55 4.13 17.27
CA VAL A 90 16.28 3.87 17.98
C VAL A 90 15.08 3.79 17.02
N LEU A 91 15.06 4.61 15.96
CA LEU A 91 13.95 4.65 15.00
C LEU A 91 13.92 3.42 14.11
N THR A 92 15.08 2.85 13.77
CA THR A 92 15.16 1.59 13.03
C THR A 92 14.80 0.41 13.92
N ARG A 93 15.35 0.35 15.14
CA ARG A 93 15.07 -0.76 16.08
C ARG A 93 13.60 -0.92 16.42
N ARG A 94 12.84 0.18 16.51
CA ARG A 94 11.41 0.12 16.83
C ARG A 94 10.56 -0.59 15.77
N LEU A 95 11.06 -0.70 14.53
CA LEU A 95 10.33 -1.33 13.42
C LEU A 95 10.45 -2.85 13.48
N TRP A 96 11.49 -3.36 14.15
CA TRP A 96 11.68 -4.80 14.28
C TRP A 96 10.54 -5.43 15.08
N THR A 97 10.03 -6.53 14.55
CA THR A 97 8.94 -7.29 15.15
C THR A 97 9.29 -8.78 15.12
N HIS A 98 8.74 -9.54 16.06
CA HIS A 98 8.94 -10.97 16.08
C HIS A 98 8.06 -11.64 15.01
N PHE A 99 8.61 -12.68 14.37
CA PHE A 99 7.86 -13.48 13.41
C PHE A 99 6.75 -14.27 14.10
N PRO A 100 5.48 -14.14 13.68
CA PRO A 100 4.42 -14.95 14.23
C PRO A 100 4.62 -16.42 13.85
N VAL A 101 4.40 -17.31 14.83
CA VAL A 101 4.61 -18.75 14.67
C VAL A 101 3.31 -19.44 14.29
N SER A 102 3.38 -20.36 13.32
CA SER A 102 2.35 -21.38 13.05
C SER A 102 3.01 -22.75 13.21
N ASP A 103 2.21 -23.83 13.27
CA ASP A 103 2.69 -25.21 13.51
C ASP A 103 3.99 -25.55 12.76
N PHE A 104 3.93 -25.74 11.44
CA PHE A 104 5.09 -26.10 10.62
C PHE A 104 5.59 -24.96 9.72
N SER A 105 5.03 -23.76 9.83
CA SER A 105 5.37 -22.64 8.95
C SER A 105 5.57 -21.34 9.72
N LEU A 106 6.39 -20.47 9.14
CA LEU A 106 6.56 -19.10 9.61
C LEU A 106 5.48 -18.22 8.98
N LYS A 107 4.78 -17.41 9.77
CA LYS A 107 3.86 -16.41 9.21
C LYS A 107 4.62 -15.12 8.88
N PRO A 108 4.11 -14.31 7.93
CA PRO A 108 4.74 -13.04 7.59
C PRO A 108 4.87 -12.11 8.81
N ALA A 109 6.03 -11.48 8.98
CA ALA A 109 6.23 -10.44 9.99
C ALA A 109 5.54 -9.14 9.56
N ARG A 110 4.88 -8.45 10.49
CA ARG A 110 4.22 -7.16 10.20
C ARG A 110 4.97 -6.00 10.85
N LEU A 111 5.61 -5.17 10.04
CA LEU A 111 6.34 -3.99 10.46
C LEU A 111 5.39 -2.78 10.42
N GLU A 112 5.15 -2.20 11.59
CA GLU A 112 4.27 -1.05 11.77
C GLU A 112 5.05 0.26 11.55
N LEU A 113 4.75 0.93 10.45
CA LEU A 113 5.38 2.17 10.02
C LEU A 113 4.58 3.37 10.53
N ARG A 114 5.30 4.44 10.90
CA ARG A 114 4.68 5.69 11.38
C ARG A 114 4.87 6.84 10.42
N THR A 115 6.02 6.88 9.74
CA THR A 115 6.41 7.96 8.83
C THR A 115 6.90 7.42 7.49
N VAL A 116 6.87 8.25 6.46
CA VAL A 116 7.42 7.90 5.14
C VAL A 116 8.89 7.48 5.18
N ASP A 117 9.69 8.01 6.11
CA ASP A 117 11.07 7.58 6.31
C ASP A 117 11.19 6.16 6.86
N ASP A 118 10.16 5.68 7.59
CA ASP A 118 10.16 4.31 8.10
C ASP A 118 10.04 3.28 6.98
N ILE A 119 9.51 3.65 5.81
CA ILE A 119 9.46 2.77 4.63
C ILE A 119 10.89 2.38 4.25
N TRP A 120 11.78 3.37 4.15
CA TRP A 120 13.18 3.16 3.80
C TRP A 120 13.96 2.46 4.92
N ARG A 121 13.73 2.83 6.18
CA ARG A 121 14.32 2.12 7.33
C ARG A 121 13.89 0.64 7.37
N ALA A 122 12.63 0.35 7.08
CA ALA A 122 12.12 -1.01 7.05
C ALA A 122 12.76 -1.83 5.92
N LYS A 123 12.91 -1.23 4.73
CA LYS A 123 13.65 -1.85 3.61
C LYS A 123 15.07 -2.21 4.04
N ASP A 124 15.82 -1.26 4.58
CA ASP A 124 17.23 -1.48 4.95
C ASP A 124 17.36 -2.49 6.11
N LEU A 125 16.39 -2.49 7.05
CA LEU A 125 16.31 -3.48 8.12
C LEU A 125 16.04 -4.89 7.58
N ILE A 126 15.12 -5.03 6.62
CA ILE A 126 14.84 -6.31 5.93
C ILE A 126 16.09 -6.75 5.17
N ASP A 127 16.73 -5.87 4.40
CA ASP A 127 17.95 -6.20 3.66
C ASP A 127 19.07 -6.69 4.59
N ALA A 128 19.27 -6.03 5.73
CA ALA A 128 20.26 -6.43 6.72
C ALA A 128 19.96 -7.81 7.34
N PHE A 129 18.69 -8.09 7.64
CA PHE A 129 18.30 -9.38 8.18
C PHE A 129 18.38 -10.51 7.15
N GLU A 130 17.93 -10.29 5.92
CA GLU A 130 18.04 -11.24 4.82
C GLU A 130 19.52 -11.56 4.50
N GLN A 131 20.40 -10.55 4.51
CA GLN A 131 21.83 -10.77 4.37
C GLN A 131 22.39 -11.60 5.53
N PHE A 132 21.94 -11.33 6.76
CA PHE A 132 22.30 -12.13 7.94
C PHE A 132 21.77 -13.57 7.85
N LEU A 133 20.62 -13.81 7.20
CA LEU A 133 20.09 -15.14 6.93
C LEU A 133 20.88 -15.88 5.84
N GLY A 134 21.30 -15.18 4.78
CA GLY A 134 22.01 -15.74 3.61
C GLY A 134 23.35 -16.42 3.91
N GLU A 135 23.86 -16.29 5.14
CA GLU A 135 24.92 -17.17 5.67
C GLU A 135 24.46 -18.64 5.83
N LYS A 136 23.17 -18.92 5.69
CA LYS A 136 22.53 -20.24 5.76
C LYS A 136 21.82 -20.56 4.44
N ARG A 137 21.88 -21.82 4.01
CA ARG A 137 21.13 -22.31 2.84
C ARG A 137 19.67 -22.57 3.23
N LEU A 138 18.82 -21.54 3.12
CA LEU A 138 17.36 -21.63 3.30
C LEU A 138 16.69 -21.62 1.93
N THR A 139 15.58 -22.36 1.80
CA THR A 139 14.76 -22.49 0.58
C THR A 139 13.44 -21.74 0.64
N ASP A 140 12.78 -21.62 1.80
CA ASP A 140 11.66 -20.70 1.99
C ASP A 140 12.15 -19.30 2.38
N GLU A 141 11.59 -18.32 1.69
CA GLU A 141 11.96 -16.93 1.84
C GLU A 141 11.00 -16.24 2.82
N VAL A 142 11.59 -15.43 3.71
CA VAL A 142 10.83 -14.74 4.75
C VAL A 142 9.94 -13.67 4.12
N GLN A 143 8.70 -13.61 4.60
CA GLN A 143 7.72 -12.64 4.12
C GLN A 143 7.49 -11.54 5.15
N TYR A 144 7.25 -10.33 4.65
CA TYR A 144 7.01 -9.14 5.46
C TYR A 144 5.78 -8.39 4.97
N TYR A 145 5.05 -7.78 5.90
CA TYR A 145 4.07 -6.75 5.63
C TYR A 145 4.59 -5.43 6.15
N LEU A 146 4.65 -4.43 5.29
CA LEU A 146 4.84 -3.05 5.69
C LEU A 146 3.47 -2.39 5.82
N ARG A 147 3.10 -1.93 7.01
CA ARG A 147 1.79 -1.33 7.28
C ARG A 147 1.93 0.08 7.82
N MET A 148 1.21 1.04 7.25
CA MET A 148 1.18 2.42 7.75
C MET A 148 -0.27 2.87 7.98
N TYR A 149 -0.58 3.22 9.23
CA TYR A 149 -1.83 3.87 9.58
C TYR A 149 -1.83 5.33 9.13
N MET A 150 -2.85 5.72 8.38
CA MET A 150 -2.93 7.05 7.80
C MET A 150 -3.36 8.07 8.85
N GLN A 151 -2.60 9.15 8.99
CA GLN A 151 -2.92 10.28 9.84
C GLN A 151 -3.70 11.35 9.07
N GLY A 152 -4.63 12.04 9.73
CA GLY A 152 -5.44 13.10 9.11
C GLY A 152 -6.87 12.64 8.82
N PRO A 153 -7.67 13.46 8.12
CA PRO A 153 -9.00 13.05 7.69
C PRO A 153 -8.86 11.82 6.79
N CYS A 154 -9.46 10.71 7.20
CA CYS A 154 -9.58 9.53 6.37
C CYS A 154 -11.04 9.46 5.93
N TYR A 155 -11.29 9.81 4.66
CA TYR A 155 -12.48 9.27 4.01
C TYR A 155 -12.20 7.81 3.68
N ASP A 156 -13.23 7.01 3.42
CA ASP A 156 -13.09 5.70 2.78
C ASP A 156 -12.58 5.91 1.35
N LEU A 157 -11.36 6.44 1.22
CA LEU A 157 -10.54 6.28 0.05
C LEU A 157 -10.40 4.77 -0.06
N GLU A 158 -10.97 4.16 -1.10
CA GLU A 158 -10.74 2.76 -1.47
C GLU A 158 -9.27 2.56 -1.90
N HIS A 159 -8.33 2.98 -1.04
CA HIS A 159 -6.88 2.88 -1.15
C HIS A 159 -6.31 2.24 0.11
N GLY A 160 -7.12 1.50 0.86
CA GLY A 160 -6.68 0.23 1.39
C GLY A 160 -7.23 -0.80 0.42
N GLY A 161 -6.37 -1.61 -0.21
CA GLY A 161 -6.87 -2.81 -0.86
C GLY A 161 -7.83 -3.49 0.10
N SER A 162 -9.06 -3.73 -0.32
CA SER A 162 -9.81 -4.85 0.22
C SER A 162 -8.98 -6.08 -0.12
N VAL A 163 -8.02 -6.40 0.75
CA VAL A 163 -7.81 -7.81 1.04
C VAL A 163 -9.19 -8.23 1.55
N PRO A 164 -9.93 -9.12 0.86
CA PRO A 164 -11.10 -9.74 1.49
C PRO A 164 -10.63 -10.15 2.88
N PRO A 165 -11.34 -9.77 3.96
CA PRO A 165 -10.84 -9.94 5.31
C PRO A 165 -10.28 -11.35 5.37
N SER A 166 -8.95 -11.47 5.52
CA SER A 166 -8.28 -12.77 5.53
C SER A 166 -9.13 -13.65 6.43
N ASP A 167 -9.56 -14.82 5.95
CA ASP A 167 -10.63 -15.66 6.52
C ASP A 167 -10.42 -16.09 8.00
N ASN A 168 -9.48 -15.47 8.73
CA ASN A 168 -9.16 -15.69 10.13
C ASN A 168 -8.87 -14.38 10.92
N GLN A 169 -9.74 -13.36 10.88
CA GLN A 169 -9.68 -12.29 11.89
C GLN A 169 -11.03 -12.04 12.56
N ALA A 170 -11.07 -12.39 13.85
CA ALA A 170 -12.13 -12.04 14.77
C ALA A 170 -12.41 -10.53 14.70
N ILE A 171 -13.70 -10.21 14.53
CA ILE A 171 -14.24 -8.87 14.73
C ILE A 171 -13.91 -8.48 16.17
N ASP A 172 -12.92 -7.62 16.36
CA ASP A 172 -12.77 -6.94 17.64
C ASP A 172 -14.03 -6.10 17.84
N LYS A 173 -14.85 -6.50 18.82
CA LYS A 173 -16.13 -5.87 19.18
C LYS A 173 -15.94 -4.54 19.90
N SER A 174 -14.76 -3.92 19.78
CA SER A 174 -14.55 -2.57 20.28
C SER A 174 -15.00 -1.59 19.21
N ASP A 175 -15.98 -0.73 19.53
CA ASP A 175 -16.59 0.30 18.67
C ASP A 175 -15.62 1.39 18.17
N LYS A 176 -14.31 1.10 18.09
CA LYS A 176 -13.29 1.96 17.50
C LYS A 176 -13.28 1.69 15.99
N LYS A 177 -13.66 2.68 15.19
CA LYS A 177 -13.44 2.68 13.73
C LYS A 177 -12.06 2.08 13.43
N LYS A 178 -11.99 0.96 12.71
CA LYS A 178 -10.72 0.40 12.19
C LYS A 178 -10.04 1.55 11.43
N GLY A 179 -8.89 2.01 11.90
CA GLY A 179 -8.17 3.11 11.26
C GLY A 179 -7.76 2.72 9.83
N CYS A 180 -7.91 3.64 8.88
CA CYS A 180 -7.46 3.44 7.50
C CYS A 180 -5.94 3.24 7.47
N TYR A 181 -5.47 2.23 6.74
CA TYR A 181 -4.05 1.93 6.58
C TYR A 181 -3.74 1.56 5.14
N ILE A 182 -2.50 1.77 4.73
CA ILE A 182 -1.92 1.24 3.50
C ILE A 182 -0.96 0.11 3.90
N GLU A 183 -1.05 -1.03 3.24
CA GLU A 183 -0.20 -2.20 3.50
C GLU A 183 0.38 -2.75 2.19
N ARG A 184 1.66 -3.11 2.22
CA ARG A 184 2.38 -3.75 1.11
C ARG A 184 3.07 -5.02 1.58
N GLN A 185 2.92 -6.11 0.84
CA GLN A 185 3.60 -7.36 1.10
C GLN A 185 4.95 -7.40 0.39
N ILE A 186 6.02 -7.68 1.13
CA ILE A 186 7.33 -8.00 0.57
C ILE A 186 7.50 -9.51 0.64
N TYR A 187 7.69 -10.11 -0.54
CA TYR A 187 8.06 -11.51 -0.73
C TYR A 187 9.16 -11.58 -1.80
N PHE A 188 9.71 -12.77 -1.99
CA PHE A 188 10.95 -12.98 -2.74
C PHE A 188 10.99 -12.49 -4.19
N ALA A 189 9.88 -12.59 -4.92
CA ALA A 189 9.87 -12.22 -6.33
C ALA A 189 9.76 -10.70 -6.54
N VAL A 190 9.63 -9.92 -5.45
CA VAL A 190 9.42 -8.48 -5.53
C VAL A 190 10.73 -7.72 -5.46
N ASN A 191 10.90 -6.78 -6.37
CA ASN A 191 11.92 -5.75 -6.23
C ASN A 191 11.56 -4.84 -5.04
N ARG A 192 12.24 -5.05 -3.90
CA ARG A 192 11.98 -4.34 -2.64
C ARG A 192 12.09 -2.82 -2.79
N HIS A 193 13.06 -2.34 -3.58
CA HIS A 193 13.23 -0.90 -3.80
C HIS A 193 12.05 -0.32 -4.58
N GLU A 194 11.61 -0.99 -5.64
CA GLU A 194 10.44 -0.60 -6.43
C GLU A 194 9.17 -0.55 -5.56
N LEU A 195 8.90 -1.61 -4.78
CA LEU A 195 7.74 -1.66 -3.90
C LEU A 195 7.78 -0.59 -2.80
N CYS A 196 8.95 -0.33 -2.21
CA CYS A 196 9.09 0.74 -1.21
C CYS A 196 8.88 2.13 -1.83
N GLN A 197 9.34 2.36 -3.07
CA GLN A 197 9.08 3.60 -3.78
C GLN A 197 7.58 3.77 -4.10
N GLN A 198 6.90 2.69 -4.50
CA GLN A 198 5.45 2.70 -4.71
C GLN A 198 4.70 3.02 -3.42
N PHE A 199 5.07 2.36 -2.30
CA PHE A 199 4.47 2.66 -1.00
C PHE A 199 4.69 4.13 -0.60
N TYR A 200 5.91 4.64 -0.79
CA TYR A 200 6.20 6.06 -0.55
C TYR A 200 5.30 6.97 -1.39
N ASN A 201 5.16 6.68 -2.68
CA ASN A 201 4.29 7.43 -3.60
C ASN A 201 2.82 7.37 -3.16
N ASP A 202 2.30 6.22 -2.73
CA ASP A 202 0.92 6.07 -2.26
C ASP A 202 0.63 6.99 -1.06
N VAL A 203 1.54 7.00 -0.08
CA VAL A 203 1.41 7.84 1.12
C VAL A 203 1.48 9.33 0.76
N MET A 204 2.41 9.72 -0.11
CA MET A 204 2.52 11.11 -0.57
C MET A 204 1.27 11.56 -1.34
N THR A 205 0.73 10.68 -2.19
CA THR A 205 -0.48 10.90 -2.99
C THR A 205 -1.68 11.09 -2.08
N PHE A 206 -1.88 10.20 -1.11
CA PHE A 206 -2.94 10.31 -0.12
C PHE A 206 -2.95 11.70 0.51
N HIS A 207 -1.81 12.16 1.06
CA HIS A 207 -1.74 13.46 1.74
C HIS A 207 -1.95 14.64 0.80
N GLN A 208 -1.53 14.55 -0.47
CA GLN A 208 -1.79 15.57 -1.49
C GLN A 208 -3.27 15.63 -1.93
N LEU A 209 -3.92 14.47 -2.10
CA LEU A 209 -5.35 14.37 -2.43
C LEU A 209 -6.22 14.87 -1.26
N MET A 210 -5.79 14.62 -0.04
CA MET A 210 -6.46 15.07 1.18
C MET A 210 -6.13 16.52 1.55
N ALA A 211 -5.22 17.16 0.83
CA ALA A 211 -4.66 18.48 1.18
C ALA A 211 -4.27 18.58 2.66
N SER A 212 -3.71 17.49 3.21
CA SER A 212 -3.39 17.30 4.62
C SER A 212 -1.92 16.99 4.85
N TYR A 213 -1.52 16.93 6.12
CA TYR A 213 -0.19 16.52 6.56
C TYR A 213 -0.30 15.44 7.62
N GLY A 214 0.69 14.55 7.65
CA GLY A 214 0.74 13.41 8.56
C GLY A 214 1.76 12.39 8.08
N ASN A 215 2.11 11.42 8.92
CA ASN A 215 3.08 10.38 8.59
C ASN A 215 4.44 10.93 8.06
N GLY A 216 4.89 12.08 8.55
CA GLY A 216 6.12 12.74 8.07
C GLY A 216 5.96 13.52 6.75
N VAL A 217 4.78 13.52 6.14
CA VAL A 217 4.45 14.36 4.98
C VAL A 217 4.18 15.79 5.43
N ASN A 218 4.91 16.74 4.85
CA ASN A 218 4.80 18.17 5.09
C ASN A 218 5.04 18.94 3.76
N LYS A 219 5.08 20.28 3.80
CA LYS A 219 5.28 21.12 2.61
C LYS A 219 6.61 20.83 1.90
N GLU A 220 7.69 20.67 2.67
CA GLU A 220 9.04 20.48 2.15
C GLU A 220 9.19 19.09 1.52
N THR A 221 8.75 18.04 2.22
CA THR A 221 8.81 16.67 1.72
C THR A 221 7.90 16.49 0.51
N SER A 222 6.72 17.10 0.51
CA SER A 222 5.82 17.14 -0.66
C SER A 222 6.46 17.79 -1.87
N GLN A 223 7.11 18.95 -1.68
CA GLN A 223 7.76 19.64 -2.79
C GLN A 223 8.93 18.85 -3.34
N THR A 224 9.77 18.30 -2.46
CA THR A 224 10.94 17.50 -2.82
C THR A 224 10.52 16.26 -3.61
N TRP A 225 9.50 15.55 -3.14
CA TRP A 225 8.93 14.40 -3.85
C TRP A 225 8.42 14.79 -5.24
N ALA A 226 7.63 15.85 -5.35
CA ALA A 226 7.09 16.30 -6.64
C ALA A 226 8.21 16.67 -7.63
N GLU A 227 9.27 17.33 -7.16
CA GLU A 227 10.44 17.64 -8.00
C GLU A 227 11.19 16.39 -8.45
N ASN A 228 11.33 15.39 -7.58
CA ASN A 228 11.94 14.11 -7.93
C ASN A 228 11.10 13.36 -8.97
N GLN A 229 9.78 13.32 -8.80
CA GLN A 229 8.86 12.75 -9.79
C GLN A 229 9.00 13.46 -11.15
N LEU A 230 9.03 14.79 -11.17
CA LEU A 230 9.22 15.58 -12.39
C LEU A 230 10.58 15.35 -13.05
N LYS A 231 11.65 15.10 -12.27
CA LYS A 231 12.97 14.73 -12.82
C LYS A 231 12.92 13.36 -13.50
N LEU A 232 12.29 12.37 -12.86
CA LEU A 232 12.13 11.03 -13.41
C LEU A 232 11.29 11.06 -14.71
N VAL A 233 10.17 11.78 -14.70
CA VAL A 233 9.30 12.01 -15.85
C VAL A 233 10.07 12.55 -17.06
N LYS A 234 11.02 13.48 -16.86
CA LYS A 234 11.83 14.05 -17.94
C LYS A 234 12.77 13.05 -18.61
N LEU A 235 13.14 11.96 -17.94
CA LEU A 235 14.04 10.95 -18.50
C LEU A 235 13.31 10.00 -19.45
N LEU A 236 11.99 9.83 -19.31
CA LEU A 236 11.20 8.84 -20.05
C LEU A 236 11.35 8.90 -21.59
N PRO A 237 11.34 10.10 -22.24
CA PRO A 237 11.48 10.18 -23.70
C PRO A 237 12.84 9.68 -24.21
N ASP A 238 13.88 9.82 -23.39
CA ASP A 238 15.27 9.56 -23.76
C ASP A 238 15.72 8.13 -23.41
N LEU A 239 14.83 7.30 -22.88
CA LEU A 239 15.17 5.93 -22.50
C LEU A 239 15.32 5.01 -23.73
N PRO A 240 16.42 4.24 -23.81
CA PRO A 240 16.79 3.52 -25.04
C PRO A 240 16.04 2.18 -25.24
N SER A 241 15.26 1.71 -24.26
CA SER A 241 14.51 0.45 -24.37
C SER A 241 13.19 0.51 -23.60
N GLU A 242 12.23 -0.30 -24.04
CA GLU A 242 10.92 -0.47 -23.38
C GLU A 242 11.08 -1.00 -21.96
N GLU A 243 11.93 -2.00 -21.73
CA GLU A 243 12.19 -2.54 -20.39
C GLU A 243 12.68 -1.47 -19.39
N LYS A 244 13.55 -0.55 -19.82
CA LYS A 244 14.00 0.56 -18.98
C LYS A 244 12.89 1.57 -18.74
N ARG A 245 12.05 1.80 -19.75
CA ARG A 245 10.87 2.65 -19.63
C ARG A 245 9.92 2.06 -18.60
N ASP A 246 9.53 0.81 -18.73
CA ASP A 246 8.63 0.11 -17.82
C ASP A 246 9.16 0.10 -16.39
N SER A 247 10.46 -0.17 -16.22
CA SER A 247 11.12 -0.11 -14.92
C SER A 247 11.05 1.27 -14.27
N LEU A 248 11.21 2.35 -15.06
CA LEU A 248 11.08 3.71 -14.56
C LEU A 248 9.62 4.06 -14.26
N LEU A 249 8.67 3.60 -15.09
CA LEU A 249 7.24 3.82 -14.91
C LEU A 249 6.74 3.28 -13.57
N LYS A 250 7.26 2.13 -13.15
CA LYS A 250 6.94 1.52 -11.84
C LYS A 250 7.33 2.38 -10.63
N LEU A 251 8.21 3.36 -10.80
CA LEU A 251 8.65 4.30 -9.75
C LEU A 251 7.85 5.61 -9.74
N LEU A 252 7.03 5.85 -10.76
CA LEU A 252 6.27 7.08 -10.93
C LEU A 252 4.88 6.97 -10.32
N VAL A 253 4.40 8.09 -9.78
CA VAL A 253 2.98 8.26 -9.39
C VAL A 253 2.10 8.67 -10.58
N VAL A 254 2.71 9.17 -11.64
CA VAL A 254 2.05 9.83 -12.77
C VAL A 254 1.77 8.82 -13.89
N GLN A 255 1.06 7.70 -13.65
CA GLN A 255 0.54 6.92 -14.79
C GLN A 255 -0.53 5.86 -14.47
N ASP A 256 -1.59 5.89 -15.29
CA ASP A 256 -2.46 4.78 -15.71
C ASP A 256 -2.89 5.11 -17.16
N ASP A 257 -3.38 4.14 -17.92
CA ASP A 257 -3.73 4.27 -19.34
C ASP A 257 -4.91 5.24 -19.55
N TYR A 258 -5.81 5.34 -18.57
CA TYR A 258 -7.05 6.14 -18.64
C TYR A 258 -7.14 7.28 -17.60
N VAL A 259 -6.59 7.08 -16.39
CA VAL A 259 -6.65 8.02 -15.26
C VAL A 259 -5.28 8.15 -14.59
N SER A 260 -4.58 9.25 -14.84
CA SER A 260 -3.25 9.51 -14.29
C SER A 260 -3.26 10.68 -13.30
N SER A 261 -2.16 10.94 -12.60
CA SER A 261 -2.01 12.11 -11.74
C SER A 261 -0.98 13.08 -12.32
N VAL A 262 -1.23 14.38 -12.32
CA VAL A 262 -0.29 15.41 -12.80
C VAL A 262 -0.05 16.50 -11.76
N PHE A 263 1.09 17.19 -11.85
CA PHE A 263 1.38 18.32 -10.97
C PHE A 263 0.97 19.64 -11.64
N ILE A 264 0.34 20.51 -10.87
CA ILE A 264 0.08 21.89 -11.27
C ILE A 264 0.89 22.87 -10.41
N ASP A 265 1.44 23.88 -11.06
CA ASP A 265 2.07 25.01 -10.40
C ASP A 265 1.04 26.09 -10.09
N THR A 266 0.72 26.22 -8.80
CA THR A 266 -0.23 27.23 -8.31
C THR A 266 0.39 28.62 -8.15
N GLY A 267 1.68 28.79 -8.47
CA GLY A 267 2.49 29.94 -8.08
C GLY A 267 2.95 29.89 -6.62
N MET A 268 2.58 28.82 -5.89
CA MET A 268 2.94 28.55 -4.50
C MET A 268 3.38 27.10 -4.36
N LYS A 269 4.40 26.87 -3.52
CA LYS A 269 4.87 25.53 -3.14
C LYS A 269 4.07 24.97 -1.94
N PRO A 270 3.89 23.63 -1.84
CA PRO A 270 4.27 22.63 -2.83
C PRO A 270 3.37 22.66 -4.07
N TYR A 271 3.85 22.10 -5.19
CA TYR A 271 3.01 21.75 -6.34
C TYR A 271 1.79 20.97 -5.87
N MET A 272 0.65 21.15 -6.54
CA MET A 272 -0.56 20.41 -6.23
C MET A 272 -0.68 19.25 -7.22
N LEU A 273 -0.86 18.04 -6.71
CA LEU A 273 -1.19 16.88 -7.54
C LEU A 273 -2.68 16.93 -7.88
N VAL A 274 -3.08 16.66 -9.12
CA VAL A 274 -4.48 16.57 -9.54
C VAL A 274 -4.68 15.38 -10.46
N THR A 275 -5.88 14.81 -10.46
CA THR A 275 -6.21 13.69 -11.34
C THR A 275 -6.41 14.20 -12.77
N LEU A 276 -5.85 13.50 -13.74
CA LEU A 276 -6.00 13.70 -15.18
C LEU A 276 -6.71 12.50 -15.78
N SER A 277 -7.86 12.72 -16.40
CA SER A 277 -8.55 11.70 -17.20
C SER A 277 -8.51 12.08 -18.67
N LYS A 278 -8.11 11.13 -19.51
CA LYS A 278 -8.16 11.27 -20.97
C LYS A 278 -9.55 10.85 -21.46
N LYS A 279 -10.10 11.59 -22.43
CA LYS A 279 -11.30 11.14 -23.14
C LYS A 279 -10.88 10.26 -24.32
N GLU A 280 -11.42 9.06 -24.40
CA GLU A 280 -11.19 8.13 -25.52
C GLU A 280 -11.60 8.74 -26.88
N GLU A 281 -12.64 9.59 -26.90
CA GLU A 281 -13.27 10.07 -28.13
C GLU A 281 -12.46 11.13 -28.90
N SER A 282 -11.40 11.72 -28.32
CA SER A 282 -10.64 12.78 -28.99
C SER A 282 -9.17 12.80 -28.55
N PRO A 283 -8.24 12.42 -29.46
CA PRO A 283 -6.80 12.44 -29.18
C PRO A 283 -6.34 13.81 -28.68
N GLY A 284 -5.72 13.85 -27.51
CA GLY A 284 -5.21 15.09 -26.89
C GLY A 284 -6.22 15.88 -26.06
N SER A 285 -7.48 15.42 -25.94
CA SER A 285 -8.44 16.01 -25.01
C SER A 285 -8.36 15.33 -23.63
N TYR A 286 -8.18 16.15 -22.59
CA TYR A 286 -8.13 15.68 -21.20
C TYR A 286 -8.88 16.64 -20.28
N ASN A 287 -9.33 16.11 -19.15
CA ASN A 287 -9.90 16.87 -18.06
C ASN A 287 -9.05 16.69 -16.81
N LEU A 288 -9.03 17.73 -15.98
CA LEU A 288 -8.39 17.66 -14.67
C LEU A 288 -9.48 17.69 -13.60
N PHE A 289 -9.27 16.91 -12.54
CA PHE A 289 -10.23 16.74 -11.46
C PHE A 289 -9.57 17.04 -10.12
N PHE A 290 -10.36 17.63 -9.23
CA PHE A 290 -9.96 18.01 -7.89
C PHE A 290 -10.84 17.30 -6.88
N THR A 291 -10.22 16.85 -5.80
CA THR A 291 -10.93 16.49 -4.57
C THR A 291 -11.52 17.74 -3.90
N TYR A 292 -12.48 17.59 -2.99
CA TYR A 292 -12.98 18.73 -2.22
C TYR A 292 -11.90 19.39 -1.36
N PRO A 293 -11.04 18.66 -0.61
CA PRO A 293 -9.92 19.28 0.09
C PRO A 293 -8.97 20.04 -0.84
N GLN A 294 -8.70 19.52 -2.04
CA GLN A 294 -7.87 20.19 -3.04
C GLN A 294 -8.52 21.45 -3.57
N LEU A 295 -9.81 21.40 -3.92
CA LEU A 295 -10.56 22.58 -4.35
C LEU A 295 -10.59 23.66 -3.26
N HIS A 296 -10.81 23.26 -2.01
CA HIS A 296 -10.75 24.16 -0.86
C HIS A 296 -9.38 24.84 -0.76
N ALA A 297 -8.30 24.06 -0.77
CA ALA A 297 -6.94 24.58 -0.72
C ALA A 297 -6.62 25.47 -1.94
N PHE A 298 -7.09 25.10 -3.12
CA PHE A 298 -6.88 25.86 -4.36
C PHE A 298 -7.64 27.19 -4.36
N CYS A 299 -8.87 27.24 -3.83
CA CYS A 299 -9.63 28.47 -3.65
C CYS A 299 -8.88 29.45 -2.72
N LEU A 300 -8.38 28.96 -1.58
CA LEU A 300 -7.56 29.76 -0.66
C LEU A 300 -6.29 30.29 -1.32
N ARG A 301 -5.54 29.43 -2.03
CA ARG A 301 -4.34 29.85 -2.79
C ARG A 301 -4.65 30.83 -3.92
N SER A 302 -5.89 30.80 -4.44
CA SER A 302 -6.36 31.75 -5.46
C SER A 302 -6.80 33.10 -4.88
N GLY A 303 -6.73 33.29 -3.55
CA GLY A 303 -7.11 34.53 -2.87
C GLY A 303 -8.61 34.67 -2.61
N LEU A 304 -9.38 33.59 -2.74
CA LEU A 304 -10.81 33.61 -2.43
C LEU A 304 -11.04 33.47 -0.92
N GLN A 305 -12.12 34.12 -0.44
CA GLN A 305 -12.60 33.90 0.91
C GLN A 305 -13.43 32.62 0.97
N VAL A 306 -12.97 31.66 1.77
CA VAL A 306 -13.60 30.36 1.95
C VAL A 306 -14.02 30.22 3.41
N GLN A 307 -15.23 29.71 3.65
CA GLN A 307 -15.79 29.45 4.98
C GLN A 307 -16.00 27.96 5.17
N GLY A 308 -15.50 27.38 6.27
CA GLY A 308 -15.62 25.95 6.55
C GLY A 308 -14.28 25.21 6.43
N SER A 309 -14.34 23.88 6.34
CA SER A 309 -13.20 22.97 6.27
C SER A 309 -13.13 22.27 4.91
N GLY A 310 -12.03 21.57 4.63
CA GLY A 310 -11.77 20.94 3.31
C GLY A 310 -12.85 19.96 2.84
N ASP A 311 -13.69 19.47 3.74
CA ASP A 311 -14.74 18.49 3.52
C ASP A 311 -16.16 19.06 3.52
N HIS A 312 -16.31 20.29 4.02
CA HIS A 312 -17.53 21.07 3.92
C HIS A 312 -17.18 22.56 3.96
N PHE A 313 -17.32 23.22 2.81
CA PHE A 313 -17.01 24.64 2.71
C PHE A 313 -17.92 25.40 1.76
N LYS A 314 -17.96 26.72 1.97
CA LYS A 314 -18.63 27.70 1.12
C LYS A 314 -17.61 28.68 0.56
N VAL A 315 -17.79 29.09 -0.69
CA VAL A 315 -16.93 30.06 -1.36
C VAL A 315 -17.77 30.94 -2.28
N LYS A 316 -17.47 32.24 -2.31
CA LYS A 316 -17.99 33.14 -3.34
C LYS A 316 -17.03 33.12 -4.53
N GLY A 317 -17.50 32.64 -5.67
CA GLY A 317 -16.71 32.59 -6.90
C GLY A 317 -16.46 33.97 -7.49
N VAL A 318 -15.49 34.06 -8.39
CA VAL A 318 -15.22 35.28 -9.19
C VAL A 318 -16.39 35.64 -10.11
N ASP A 319 -17.26 34.67 -10.41
CA ASP A 319 -18.52 34.86 -11.12
C ASP A 319 -19.64 35.49 -10.25
N GLY A 320 -19.34 35.80 -8.99
CA GLY A 320 -20.25 36.43 -8.03
C GLY A 320 -21.21 35.45 -7.33
N MET A 321 -21.20 34.17 -7.71
CA MET A 321 -22.12 33.16 -7.17
C MET A 321 -21.55 32.54 -5.88
N HIS A 322 -22.44 32.10 -4.99
CA HIS A 322 -22.07 31.37 -3.78
C HIS A 322 -22.15 29.88 -4.03
N TYR A 323 -21.06 29.17 -3.72
CA TYR A 323 -20.93 27.74 -3.86
C TYR A 323 -20.84 27.09 -2.48
N GLU A 324 -21.41 25.89 -2.33
CA GLU A 324 -21.25 25.05 -1.15
C GLU A 324 -20.95 23.62 -1.59
N PHE A 325 -19.86 23.07 -1.06
CA PHE A 325 -19.38 21.72 -1.31
C PHE A 325 -19.38 20.95 0.01
N SER A 326 -19.76 19.67 -0.04
CA SER A 326 -19.71 18.78 1.12
C SER A 326 -19.54 17.34 0.68
N ALA A 327 -18.70 16.58 1.39
CA ALA A 327 -18.62 15.12 1.22
C ALA A 327 -19.98 14.43 1.41
N GLN A 328 -20.88 15.02 2.22
CA GLN A 328 -22.25 14.51 2.43
C GLN A 328 -23.17 14.73 1.21
N PHE A 329 -22.74 15.50 0.22
CA PHE A 329 -23.49 15.70 -1.02
C PHE A 329 -23.22 14.60 -2.06
N TYR A 330 -22.38 13.63 -1.70
CA TYR A 330 -22.32 12.34 -2.35
C TYR A 330 -23.33 11.36 -1.73
N LYS A 331 -24.02 10.60 -2.58
CA LYS A 331 -24.94 9.55 -2.17
C LYS A 331 -24.73 8.31 -3.03
N GLU A 332 -24.25 7.25 -2.40
CA GLU A 332 -24.23 5.92 -2.99
C GLU A 332 -25.65 5.38 -3.16
N LYS A 333 -25.93 4.83 -4.32
CA LYS A 333 -27.22 4.15 -4.56
C LYS A 333 -27.11 2.70 -4.12
N LYS A 334 -27.83 2.34 -3.05
CA LYS A 334 -27.84 0.96 -2.53
C LYS A 334 -28.37 -0.03 -3.57
N GLY A 335 -27.62 -1.11 -3.80
CA GLY A 335 -28.03 -2.25 -4.63
C GLY A 335 -27.71 -2.14 -6.12
N ALA A 336 -26.97 -1.09 -6.53
CA ALA A 336 -26.44 -0.95 -7.88
C ALA A 336 -24.99 -1.45 -7.96
N ILE A 337 -24.55 -1.86 -9.15
CA ILE A 337 -23.16 -2.20 -9.45
C ILE A 337 -22.61 -1.08 -10.34
N GLY A 338 -21.72 -0.24 -9.80
CA GLY A 338 -20.97 0.78 -10.55
C GLY A 338 -21.31 2.25 -10.22
N PHE A 339 -20.39 3.15 -10.58
CA PHE A 339 -20.43 4.58 -10.24
C PHE A 339 -21.47 5.41 -11.03
N ASP A 340 -21.95 4.90 -12.17
CA ASP A 340 -22.91 5.60 -13.04
C ASP A 340 -24.28 5.84 -12.38
N GLU A 341 -24.55 5.17 -11.26
CA GLU A 341 -25.81 5.28 -10.52
C GLU A 341 -25.73 6.15 -9.26
N ASP A 342 -24.55 6.65 -8.90
CA ASP A 342 -24.34 7.49 -7.73
C ASP A 342 -24.69 8.97 -8.00
N VAL A 343 -25.08 9.68 -6.96
CA VAL A 343 -25.45 11.09 -7.06
C VAL A 343 -24.44 11.96 -6.32
N CYS A 344 -23.72 12.79 -7.07
CA CYS A 344 -22.89 13.87 -6.54
C CYS A 344 -23.42 15.24 -6.97
N TYR A 345 -23.44 16.19 -6.04
CA TYR A 345 -23.89 17.57 -6.30
C TYR A 345 -23.16 18.59 -5.43
N TYR A 346 -23.29 19.86 -5.83
CA TYR A 346 -22.95 21.01 -4.99
C TYR A 346 -24.13 21.99 -4.98
N LEU A 347 -24.12 22.95 -4.05
CA LEU A 347 -25.13 24.03 -4.06
C LEU A 347 -24.55 25.27 -4.72
N ARG A 348 -25.35 25.91 -5.60
CA ARG A 348 -25.07 27.22 -6.20
C ARG A 348 -26.19 28.17 -5.84
N ASN A 349 -25.90 29.21 -5.04
CA ASN A 349 -26.88 30.09 -4.42
C ASN A 349 -28.02 29.32 -3.72
N GLY A 350 -27.68 28.23 -3.04
CA GLY A 350 -28.64 27.34 -2.35
C GLY A 350 -29.34 26.32 -3.26
N SER A 351 -29.25 26.44 -4.59
CA SER A 351 -29.84 25.49 -5.52
C SER A 351 -28.92 24.32 -5.82
N LYS A 352 -29.44 23.10 -5.81
CA LYS A 352 -28.71 21.87 -6.12
C LYS A 352 -28.29 21.82 -7.60
N VAL A 353 -27.00 21.59 -7.84
CA VAL A 353 -26.43 21.38 -9.18
C VAL A 353 -25.73 20.02 -9.22
N LEU A 354 -26.21 19.12 -10.08
CA LEU A 354 -25.62 17.79 -10.27
C LEU A 354 -24.27 17.89 -10.98
N VAL A 355 -23.29 17.12 -10.50
CA VAL A 355 -22.00 16.95 -11.16
C VAL A 355 -22.16 15.89 -12.25
N LYS A 356 -21.89 16.26 -13.50
CA LYS A 356 -21.90 15.32 -14.64
C LYS A 356 -20.57 14.58 -14.73
N ASN A 357 -20.59 13.32 -15.17
CA ASN A 357 -19.41 12.48 -15.42
C ASN A 357 -18.50 12.38 -14.19
N PHE A 358 -19.13 12.20 -13.04
CA PHE A 358 -18.45 11.97 -11.78
C PHE A 358 -17.94 10.53 -11.76
N SER A 359 -16.64 10.35 -11.54
CA SER A 359 -16.00 9.03 -11.47
C SER A 359 -15.86 8.50 -10.04
N SER A 360 -15.74 9.39 -9.05
CA SER A 360 -15.65 9.01 -7.63
C SER A 360 -15.92 10.20 -6.70
N PRO A 361 -16.32 9.98 -5.42
CA PRO A 361 -16.53 11.04 -4.41
C PRO A 361 -15.29 11.85 -4.07
N TYR A 362 -14.15 11.44 -4.60
CA TYR A 362 -12.85 12.04 -4.37
C TYR A 362 -12.34 12.79 -5.60
N GLU A 363 -12.89 12.57 -6.79
CA GLU A 363 -12.37 13.10 -8.06
C GLU A 363 -13.45 13.86 -8.85
N CYS A 364 -14.21 14.69 -8.14
CA CYS A 364 -15.52 15.12 -8.62
C CYS A 364 -15.48 16.40 -9.45
N ILE A 365 -14.55 17.31 -9.14
CA ILE A 365 -14.67 18.68 -9.61
C ILE A 365 -13.76 18.92 -10.81
N SER A 366 -14.37 18.98 -11.98
CA SER A 366 -13.69 19.31 -13.23
C SER A 366 -13.06 20.70 -13.24
N ASP A 367 -11.96 20.83 -13.97
CA ASP A 367 -11.26 22.08 -14.26
C ASP A 367 -12.18 23.19 -14.80
N ALA A 368 -13.26 22.85 -15.51
CA ALA A 368 -14.24 23.80 -15.99
C ALA A 368 -14.98 24.52 -14.83
N LEU A 369 -15.36 23.79 -13.78
CA LEU A 369 -15.99 24.39 -12.61
C LEU A 369 -14.95 25.13 -11.75
N VAL A 370 -13.73 24.60 -11.63
CA VAL A 370 -12.62 25.31 -10.96
C VAL A 370 -12.35 26.66 -11.61
N HIS A 371 -12.30 26.70 -12.95
CA HIS A 371 -12.13 27.94 -13.71
C HIS A 371 -13.26 28.94 -13.46
N ARG A 372 -14.51 28.47 -13.40
CA ARG A 372 -15.65 29.34 -13.09
C ARG A 372 -15.56 29.96 -11.69
N ILE A 373 -15.15 29.18 -10.70
CA ILE A 373 -15.06 29.63 -9.31
C ILE A 373 -13.88 30.58 -9.12
N THR A 374 -12.73 30.26 -9.70
CA THR A 374 -11.44 30.92 -9.39
C THR A 374 -10.93 31.87 -10.48
N GLY A 375 -11.46 31.79 -11.70
CA GLY A 375 -10.92 32.46 -12.88
C GLY A 375 -9.60 31.88 -13.41
N ARG A 376 -9.02 30.88 -12.73
CA ARG A 376 -7.73 30.29 -13.10
C ARG A 376 -7.90 29.23 -14.18
N ASN A 377 -7.01 29.23 -15.19
CA ASN A 377 -6.98 28.18 -16.20
C ASN A 377 -6.00 27.09 -15.76
N VAL A 378 -6.51 26.05 -15.09
CA VAL A 378 -5.71 24.97 -14.50
C VAL A 378 -4.87 24.23 -15.55
N LYS A 379 -5.37 24.06 -16.77
CA LYS A 379 -4.64 23.39 -17.86
C LYS A 379 -3.34 24.11 -18.22
N ARG A 380 -3.31 25.44 -18.11
CA ARG A 380 -2.09 26.24 -18.31
C ARG A 380 -1.11 26.19 -17.13
N MET A 381 -1.52 25.59 -16.02
CA MET A 381 -0.74 25.46 -14.80
C MET A 381 -0.07 24.10 -14.67
N VAL A 382 -0.39 23.14 -15.53
CA VAL A 382 0.27 21.83 -15.54
C VAL A 382 1.76 22.01 -15.80
N VAL A 383 2.59 21.35 -15.00
CA VAL A 383 4.04 21.45 -15.15
C VAL A 383 4.45 20.80 -16.47
N ASN A 384 5.25 21.52 -17.26
CA ASN A 384 5.64 21.11 -18.61
C ASN A 384 6.32 19.73 -18.63
N GLY A 385 6.02 18.95 -19.67
CA GLY A 385 6.63 17.64 -19.94
C GLY A 385 5.87 16.43 -19.37
N GLN A 386 4.81 16.64 -18.58
CA GLN A 386 4.06 15.52 -17.99
C GLN A 386 3.02 14.89 -18.94
N ILE A 387 2.37 15.69 -19.79
CA ILE A 387 1.22 15.23 -20.60
C ILE A 387 1.66 14.53 -21.89
N SER A 388 2.84 14.84 -22.42
CA SER A 388 3.33 14.32 -23.70
C SER A 388 3.79 12.85 -23.65
N LEU A 389 3.86 12.26 -22.46
CA LEU A 389 4.38 10.91 -22.20
C LEU A 389 3.35 9.79 -22.35
N ASN A 390 2.16 10.17 -22.78
CA ASN A 390 0.93 9.40 -22.73
C ASN A 390 0.42 9.02 -24.13
N ARG A 391 1.31 9.07 -25.13
CA ARG A 391 1.07 8.88 -26.56
C ARG A 391 1.60 7.55 -27.05
#